data_AF-A0A6V7QY19-F1
#
_entry.id   AF-A0A6V7QY19-F1
#
_cell.length_a   1.000
_cell.length_b   1.000
_cell.length_c   1.000
_cell.angle_alpha   90.00
_cell.angle_beta   90.00
_cell.angle_gamma   90.00
#
_symmetry.space_group_name_H-M   'P 1'
#
loop_
_entity.id
_entity.type
_entity.pdbx_description
1 polymer ?
#
loop_
_entity_poly.entity_id
_entity_poly.type
_entity_poly.pdbx_seq_one_letter_code
_entity_poly.pdbx_strand_id
1 'polypeptide(L)'
;MARIPRKRHGGGPKEHGGGAPPEAEESPAMPSSPAEAEQATEKKAPETENEAPKDRPVRVYADGIFDLFHFGHARALEQAKKLFPNTYLLVGCCNDEITHMYKGKTVMTESERYESLRHCKWVDEVIPDAPWVLTKEFLDKHQIDYVAHDALPYADTSGAGNDVYEFVKSIGKFKETNRTEGISTSDIIMRILKDYNQYVMRNLARGYTRKDLGVSYVKEKQLRVNMKINKLRETVKAHQQKLHTVAKTAGMHHEEWVVNADRWVAGFLEKFEEGCHIMETAIKDRIQERLRRQWSKEMSPDLVQQLVAA
;
A
#
# COMPACT_ATOMS: atom_id res chain seq x y z
N MET A 1 14.66 27.06 -8.01
CA MET A 1 14.76 27.85 -6.77
C MET A 1 13.51 28.72 -6.63
N ALA A 2 12.70 28.53 -5.60
CA ALA A 2 11.80 29.54 -5.03
C ALA A 2 11.25 29.00 -3.70
N ARG A 3 11.70 29.60 -2.60
CA ARG A 3 11.30 29.31 -1.21
C ARG A 3 10.08 30.16 -0.86
N ILE A 4 9.08 29.57 -0.20
CA ILE A 4 7.97 30.28 0.46
C ILE A 4 8.26 30.29 1.97
N PRO A 5 8.16 31.44 2.68
CA PRO A 5 8.65 31.57 4.05
C PRO A 5 7.65 31.08 5.11
N ARG A 6 8.17 30.45 6.16
CA ARG A 6 7.45 30.11 7.41
C ARG A 6 7.32 31.35 8.31
N LYS A 7 6.12 31.59 8.84
CA LYS A 7 5.88 32.55 9.93
C LYS A 7 6.19 31.91 11.29
N ARG A 8 7.04 32.57 12.08
CA ARG A 8 7.32 32.32 13.49
C ARG A 8 6.24 32.99 14.35
N HIS A 9 5.79 32.34 15.42
CA HIS A 9 5.22 32.99 16.61
C HIS A 9 5.82 32.29 17.85
N GLY A 10 6.66 33.01 18.60
CA GLY A 10 6.75 32.87 20.06
C GLY A 10 5.76 33.86 20.68
N GLY A 11 5.37 33.84 21.94
CA GLY A 11 5.76 33.13 23.16
C GLY A 11 5.21 34.00 24.31
N GLY A 12 4.75 33.40 25.41
CA GLY A 12 4.39 34.16 26.62
C GLY A 12 3.62 33.34 27.67
N PRO A 13 3.86 33.57 28.98
CA PRO A 13 3.79 32.54 30.03
C PRO A 13 2.53 32.63 30.91
N LYS A 14 2.24 31.59 31.69
CA LYS A 14 1.41 31.68 32.91
C LYS A 14 1.89 30.76 34.04
N GLU A 15 2.04 31.39 35.20
CA GLU A 15 2.31 30.92 36.57
C GLU A 15 1.19 30.00 37.11
N HIS A 16 1.48 28.91 37.83
CA HIS A 16 1.68 28.73 39.30
C HIS A 16 0.46 28.92 40.21
N GLY A 17 0.21 27.87 41.01
CA GLY A 17 -0.80 27.72 42.07
C GLY A 17 -1.32 26.28 42.02
N GLY A 18 -1.13 25.37 42.98
CA GLY A 18 -0.84 25.49 44.41
C GLY A 18 -1.92 24.70 45.15
N GLY A 19 -1.63 23.48 45.59
CA GLY A 19 -2.54 22.66 46.42
C GLY A 19 -2.09 21.19 46.53
N ALA A 20 -1.69 20.78 47.73
CA ALA A 20 -1.40 19.40 48.15
C ALA A 20 -2.05 19.18 49.54
N PRO A 21 -1.98 17.97 50.15
CA PRO A 21 -2.77 16.76 49.88
C PRO A 21 -3.43 16.22 51.19
N PRO A 22 -3.97 14.99 51.20
CA PRO A 22 -3.72 14.11 52.38
C PRO A 22 -3.31 12.68 51.98
N GLU A 23 -2.23 12.15 52.60
CA GLU A 23 -2.19 11.08 53.63
C GLU A 23 -2.47 9.67 53.07
N ALA A 24 -1.48 8.78 52.87
CA ALA A 24 -0.65 8.01 53.81
C ALA A 24 -1.33 6.73 54.33
N GLU A 25 -0.86 5.56 53.85
CA GLU A 25 -0.87 4.25 54.53
C GLU A 25 0.03 3.30 53.69
N GLU A 26 1.30 3.13 54.03
CA GLU A 26 1.91 2.14 54.96
C GLU A 26 2.20 0.77 54.31
N SER A 27 3.49 0.45 54.30
CA SER A 27 4.11 -0.78 53.80
C SER A 27 4.91 -1.45 54.92
N PRO A 28 4.86 -2.77 55.07
CA PRO A 28 5.94 -3.54 55.72
C PRO A 28 6.45 -4.63 54.76
N ALA A 29 7.67 -5.16 54.81
CA ALA A 29 8.90 -4.89 55.55
C ALA A 29 10.01 -5.68 54.81
N MET A 30 11.26 -5.21 54.91
CA MET A 30 12.45 -5.94 54.46
C MET A 30 12.82 -7.04 55.47
N PRO A 31 13.17 -8.27 55.07
CA PRO A 31 13.89 -9.17 55.94
C PRO A 31 15.41 -8.90 55.89
N SER A 32 15.95 -8.84 57.09
CA SER A 32 17.37 -8.72 57.45
C SER A 32 18.09 -10.06 57.42
N SER A 33 19.35 -10.02 56.96
CA SER A 33 20.47 -10.93 57.28
C SER A 33 20.85 -11.99 56.21
N PRO A 34 22.17 -12.24 55.99
CA PRO A 34 22.69 -12.96 54.84
C PRO A 34 23.24 -14.35 55.21
N ALA A 35 22.66 -15.41 54.66
CA ALA A 35 23.31 -16.71 54.48
C ALA A 35 22.45 -17.57 53.56
N GLU A 36 23.11 -18.44 52.80
CA GLU A 36 22.56 -19.46 51.89
C GLU A 36 22.43 -19.01 50.43
N ALA A 37 23.57 -19.15 49.77
CA ALA A 37 23.72 -19.30 48.35
C ALA A 37 23.00 -20.55 47.85
N GLU A 38 22.25 -20.44 46.75
CA GLU A 38 22.28 -21.44 45.70
C GLU A 38 22.10 -20.75 44.34
N GLN A 39 23.02 -21.11 43.44
CA GLN A 39 23.39 -20.37 42.24
C GLN A 39 22.36 -20.57 41.13
N ALA A 40 21.56 -19.54 40.84
CA ALA A 40 20.93 -19.41 39.54
C ALA A 40 21.97 -18.83 38.56
N THR A 41 22.74 -19.72 37.95
CA THR A 41 23.62 -19.36 36.83
C THR A 41 22.76 -19.02 35.62
N GLU A 42 22.60 -17.72 35.39
CA GLU A 42 22.09 -17.17 34.14
C GLU A 42 23.03 -17.63 33.01
N LYS A 43 22.62 -18.65 32.25
CA LYS A 43 23.35 -19.12 31.07
C LYS A 43 23.32 -18.01 30.02
N LYS A 44 24.31 -17.13 30.06
CA LYS A 44 24.64 -16.24 28.94
C LYS A 44 24.98 -17.14 27.76
N ALA A 45 24.20 -17.04 26.68
CA ALA A 45 24.53 -17.65 25.40
C ALA A 45 25.94 -17.18 24.97
N PRO A 46 26.74 -18.01 24.31
CA PRO A 46 28.06 -17.58 23.87
C PRO A 46 27.89 -16.53 22.78
N GLU A 47 28.02 -15.27 23.15
CA GLU A 47 28.26 -14.16 22.23
C GLU A 47 29.64 -14.42 21.61
N THR A 48 29.72 -15.23 20.56
CA THR A 48 30.87 -15.20 19.67
C THR A 48 30.78 -13.89 18.90
N GLU A 49 31.24 -12.81 19.52
CA GLU A 49 31.59 -11.60 18.81
C GLU A 49 32.71 -11.97 17.83
N ASN A 50 32.32 -12.36 16.61
CA ASN A 50 33.26 -12.40 15.49
C ASN A 50 33.80 -10.97 15.35
N GLU A 51 35.01 -10.72 15.88
CA GLU A 51 35.67 -9.43 15.74
C GLU A 51 35.80 -9.11 14.25
N ALA A 52 35.37 -7.91 13.87
CA ALA A 52 35.52 -7.43 12.50
C ALA A 52 37.00 -7.49 12.06
N PRO A 53 37.29 -7.95 10.83
CA PRO A 53 38.65 -7.97 10.30
C PRO A 53 39.32 -6.59 10.41
N LYS A 54 40.55 -6.53 10.94
CA LYS A 54 41.31 -5.28 11.14
C LYS A 54 42.17 -4.91 9.92
N ASP A 55 42.43 -5.87 9.05
CA ASP A 55 43.35 -5.80 7.91
C ASP A 55 42.65 -5.53 6.56
N ARG A 56 41.33 -5.69 6.50
CA ARG A 56 40.52 -5.44 5.30
C ARG A 56 39.17 -4.82 5.65
N PRO A 57 38.47 -4.19 4.68
CA PRO A 57 37.10 -3.76 4.90
C PRO A 57 36.19 -4.92 5.30
N VAL A 58 35.24 -4.64 6.20
CA VAL A 58 34.18 -5.57 6.58
C VAL A 58 33.21 -5.69 5.41
N ARG A 59 33.02 -6.92 4.92
CA ARG A 59 32.19 -7.23 3.77
C ARG A 59 30.76 -7.49 4.23
N VAL A 60 29.91 -6.49 4.02
CA VAL A 60 28.49 -6.56 4.34
C VAL A 60 27.73 -6.88 3.07
N TYR A 61 26.81 -7.83 3.16
CA TYR A 61 25.89 -8.17 2.08
C TYR A 61 24.48 -7.70 2.41
N ALA A 62 23.83 -7.00 1.49
CA ALA A 62 22.40 -6.70 1.57
C ALA A 62 21.72 -7.22 0.31
N ASP A 63 20.55 -7.84 0.44
CA ASP A 63 19.78 -8.36 -0.68
C ASP A 63 18.41 -7.73 -0.80
N GLY A 64 17.81 -7.94 -1.98
CA GLY A 64 16.47 -7.48 -2.25
C GLY A 64 16.11 -7.58 -3.73
N ILE A 65 14.89 -7.18 -4.03
CA ILE A 65 14.38 -7.13 -5.41
C ILE A 65 14.76 -5.79 -6.04
N PHE A 66 14.70 -4.71 -5.27
CA PHE A 66 15.04 -3.35 -5.71
C PHE A 66 14.20 -2.83 -6.89
N ASP A 67 12.99 -3.35 -7.07
CA ASP A 67 12.03 -2.87 -8.08
C ASP A 67 11.56 -1.44 -7.79
N LEU A 68 11.44 -0.63 -8.85
CA LEU A 68 11.24 0.83 -8.78
C LEU A 68 12.19 1.48 -7.78
N PHE A 69 13.50 1.30 -7.97
CA PHE A 69 14.52 1.70 -7.00
C PHE A 69 14.30 3.13 -6.48
N HIS A 70 14.06 3.25 -5.17
CA HIS A 70 13.64 4.49 -4.53
C HIS A 70 14.45 4.79 -3.27
N PHE A 71 14.27 5.98 -2.71
CA PHE A 71 15.07 6.45 -1.56
C PHE A 71 14.94 5.57 -0.30
N GLY A 72 13.86 4.81 -0.15
CA GLY A 72 13.75 3.78 0.89
C GLY A 72 14.82 2.69 0.78
N HIS A 73 15.08 2.17 -0.42
CA HIS A 73 16.16 1.20 -0.66
C HIS A 73 17.52 1.86 -0.41
N ALA A 74 17.75 3.05 -0.98
CA ALA A 74 19.01 3.76 -0.82
C ALA A 74 19.35 4.04 0.66
N ARG A 75 18.36 4.34 1.52
CA ARG A 75 18.56 4.53 2.97
C ARG A 75 18.81 3.23 3.73
N ALA A 76 18.24 2.11 3.30
CA ALA A 76 18.58 0.80 3.87
C ALA A 76 20.03 0.43 3.53
N LEU A 77 20.44 0.64 2.28
CA LEU A 77 21.82 0.45 1.84
C LEU A 77 22.81 1.42 2.51
N GLU A 78 22.39 2.67 2.77
CA GLU A 78 23.17 3.62 3.58
C GLU A 78 23.43 3.10 4.99
N GLN A 79 22.42 2.52 5.64
CA GLN A 79 22.57 1.92 6.97
C GLN A 79 23.56 0.76 6.92
N ALA A 80 23.41 -0.16 5.95
CA ALA A 80 24.31 -1.29 5.75
C ALA A 80 25.77 -0.84 5.52
N LYS A 81 25.99 0.18 4.68
CA LYS A 81 27.31 0.77 4.39
C LYS A 81 27.96 1.44 5.60
N LYS A 82 27.17 1.87 6.58
CA LYS A 82 27.64 2.58 7.78
C LYS A 82 27.69 1.70 9.04
N LEU A 83 27.41 0.40 8.93
CA LEU A 83 27.44 -0.52 10.07
C LEU A 83 28.83 -0.59 10.72
N PHE A 84 29.90 -0.42 9.94
CA PHE A 84 31.27 -0.43 10.43
C PHE A 84 32.05 0.78 9.88
N PRO A 85 33.14 1.21 10.55
CA PRO A 85 33.97 2.32 10.07
C PRO A 85 34.56 2.11 8.67
N ASN A 86 34.89 0.86 8.33
CA ASN A 86 35.45 0.47 7.03
C ASN A 86 34.63 -0.69 6.45
N THR A 87 33.57 -0.37 5.70
CA THR A 87 32.66 -1.36 5.10
C THR A 87 32.80 -1.39 3.59
N TYR A 88 32.80 -2.60 3.03
CA TYR A 88 32.58 -2.89 1.61
C TYR A 88 31.20 -3.55 1.48
N LEU A 89 30.27 -2.88 0.81
CA LEU A 89 28.87 -3.28 0.66
C LEU A 89 28.66 -3.97 -0.68
N LEU A 90 28.40 -5.27 -0.60
CA LEU A 90 27.88 -6.08 -1.69
C LEU A 90 26.36 -6.03 -1.67
N VAL A 91 25.73 -5.82 -2.81
CA VAL A 91 24.27 -5.84 -2.94
C VAL A 91 23.83 -6.92 -3.91
N GLY A 92 23.18 -7.94 -3.38
CA GLY A 92 22.59 -9.01 -4.17
C GLY A 92 21.20 -8.64 -4.69
N CYS A 93 20.96 -8.85 -5.96
CA CYS A 93 19.66 -8.59 -6.57
C CYS A 93 19.09 -9.87 -7.18
N CYS A 94 17.90 -10.27 -6.72
CA CYS A 94 17.22 -11.46 -7.21
C CYS A 94 16.81 -11.28 -8.69
N ASN A 95 16.93 -12.34 -9.49
CA ASN A 95 16.50 -12.33 -10.89
C ASN A 95 14.96 -12.37 -11.02
N ASP A 96 14.43 -12.10 -12.21
CA ASP A 96 12.99 -12.04 -12.43
C ASP A 96 12.32 -13.41 -12.23
N GLU A 97 12.97 -14.50 -12.61
CA GLU A 97 12.45 -15.87 -12.47
C GLU A 97 12.15 -16.23 -11.01
N ILE A 98 13.14 -16.13 -10.13
CA ILE A 98 12.97 -16.46 -8.71
C ILE A 98 12.04 -15.46 -8.01
N THR A 99 12.09 -14.19 -8.41
CA THR A 99 11.23 -13.16 -7.83
C THR A 99 9.76 -13.43 -8.16
N HIS A 100 9.46 -13.82 -9.41
CA HIS A 100 8.10 -14.14 -9.82
C HIS A 100 7.59 -15.43 -9.17
N MET A 101 8.49 -16.38 -8.91
CA MET A 101 8.16 -17.64 -8.24
C MET A 101 7.78 -17.45 -6.77
N TYR A 102 8.56 -16.64 -6.04
CA TYR A 102 8.47 -16.58 -4.58
C TYR A 102 7.88 -15.28 -4.01
N LYS A 103 7.76 -14.23 -4.81
CA LYS A 103 7.23 -12.92 -4.36
C LYS A 103 6.04 -12.44 -5.17
N GLY A 104 6.22 -12.37 -6.48
CA GLY A 104 5.28 -11.73 -7.39
C GLY A 104 5.97 -10.96 -8.51
N LYS A 105 5.17 -10.23 -9.29
CA LYS A 105 5.64 -9.52 -10.49
C LYS A 105 6.46 -8.28 -10.16
N THR A 106 7.43 -8.01 -11.02
CA THR A 106 8.26 -6.80 -11.04
C THR A 106 7.78 -5.86 -12.15
N VAL A 107 7.90 -4.55 -11.91
CA VAL A 107 7.67 -3.51 -12.94
C VAL A 107 8.91 -3.33 -13.80
N MET A 108 10.09 -3.26 -13.18
CA MET A 108 11.39 -3.20 -13.83
C MET A 108 11.93 -4.61 -14.09
N THR A 109 12.57 -4.79 -15.24
CA THR A 109 13.34 -6.00 -15.55
C THR A 109 14.53 -6.13 -14.61
N GLU A 110 15.03 -7.35 -14.43
CA GLU A 110 16.24 -7.61 -13.63
C GLU A 110 17.44 -6.77 -14.06
N SER A 111 17.66 -6.59 -15.36
CA SER A 111 18.76 -5.78 -15.88
C SER A 111 18.65 -4.31 -15.46
N GLU A 112 17.45 -3.72 -15.51
CA GLU A 112 17.22 -2.35 -15.07
C GLU A 112 17.40 -2.20 -13.55
N ARG A 113 17.02 -3.23 -12.77
CA ARG A 113 17.20 -3.26 -11.32
C ARG A 113 18.69 -3.36 -10.95
N TYR A 114 19.44 -4.22 -11.66
CA TYR A 114 20.90 -4.33 -11.51
C TYR A 114 21.57 -2.98 -11.81
N GLU A 115 21.20 -2.31 -12.90
CA GLU A 115 21.79 -1.01 -13.27
C GLU A 115 21.42 0.09 -12.26
N SER A 116 20.18 0.08 -11.75
CA SER A 116 19.75 1.04 -10.72
C SER A 116 20.62 0.95 -9.45
N LEU A 117 21.03 -0.26 -9.06
CA LEU A 117 21.92 -0.48 -7.92
C LEU A 117 23.34 0.03 -8.18
N ARG A 118 23.87 -0.11 -9.40
CA ARG A 118 25.21 0.38 -9.77
C ARG A 118 25.34 1.89 -9.62
N HIS A 119 24.24 2.62 -9.71
CA HIS A 119 24.19 4.06 -9.51
C HIS A 119 23.85 4.49 -8.07
N CYS A 120 23.66 3.54 -7.15
CA CYS A 120 23.46 3.86 -5.75
C CYS A 120 24.79 4.23 -5.09
N LYS A 121 24.87 5.45 -4.55
CA LYS A 121 26.07 6.01 -3.88
C LYS A 121 26.74 5.06 -2.86
N TRP A 122 25.95 4.22 -2.20
CA TRP A 122 26.39 3.41 -1.05
C TRP A 122 26.94 2.04 -1.46
N VAL A 123 26.69 1.61 -2.69
CA VAL A 123 26.99 0.26 -3.18
C VAL A 123 28.38 0.23 -3.78
N ASP A 124 29.20 -0.74 -3.35
CA ASP A 124 30.52 -0.96 -3.95
C ASP A 124 30.46 -2.05 -5.02
N GLU A 125 29.66 -3.10 -4.81
CA GLU A 125 29.55 -4.25 -5.70
C GLU A 125 28.09 -4.70 -5.83
N VAL A 126 27.66 -4.99 -7.06
CA VAL A 126 26.34 -5.59 -7.33
C VAL A 126 26.54 -7.05 -7.72
N ILE A 127 25.82 -7.95 -7.06
CA ILE A 127 25.76 -9.39 -7.38
C ILE A 127 24.43 -9.68 -8.07
N PRO A 128 24.42 -9.85 -9.41
CA PRO A 128 23.25 -10.34 -10.14
C PRO A 128 22.89 -11.76 -9.73
N ASP A 129 21.65 -12.17 -10.01
CA ASP A 129 21.16 -13.53 -9.81
C ASP A 129 21.39 -14.04 -8.38
N ALA A 130 21.16 -13.14 -7.40
CA ALA A 130 21.31 -13.47 -6.00
C ALA A 130 20.32 -14.58 -5.60
N PRO A 131 20.72 -15.53 -4.74
CA PRO A 131 19.86 -16.62 -4.31
C PRO A 131 18.73 -16.12 -3.41
N TRP A 132 17.60 -16.83 -3.43
CA TRP A 132 16.45 -16.52 -2.56
C TRP A 132 16.73 -16.82 -1.07
N VAL A 133 17.48 -17.90 -0.82
CA VAL A 133 17.93 -18.31 0.52
C VAL A 133 19.45 -18.36 0.52
N LEU A 134 20.07 -17.71 1.50
CA LEU A 134 21.53 -17.64 1.60
C LEU A 134 22.10 -18.96 2.11
N THR A 135 23.09 -19.50 1.39
CA THR A 135 23.79 -20.71 1.79
C THR A 135 25.19 -20.40 2.31
N LYS A 136 25.78 -21.34 3.04
CA LYS A 136 27.17 -21.21 3.53
C LYS A 136 28.14 -21.04 2.35
N GLU A 137 27.94 -21.78 1.26
CA GLU A 137 28.76 -21.72 0.06
C GLU A 137 28.71 -20.34 -0.59
N PHE A 138 27.54 -19.69 -0.60
CA PHE A 138 27.39 -18.32 -1.09
C PHE A 138 28.14 -17.32 -0.21
N LEU A 139 27.99 -17.42 1.11
CA LEU A 139 28.72 -16.58 2.08
C LEU A 139 30.24 -16.73 1.91
N ASP A 140 30.72 -17.97 1.82
CA ASP A 140 32.15 -18.28 1.70
C ASP A 140 32.70 -17.78 0.34
N LYS A 141 31.98 -18.01 -0.76
CA LYS A 141 32.36 -17.56 -2.12
C LYS A 141 32.56 -16.05 -2.21
N HIS A 142 31.67 -15.27 -1.59
CA HIS A 142 31.72 -13.80 -1.63
C HIS A 142 32.47 -13.18 -0.44
N GLN A 143 32.98 -14.02 0.46
CA GLN A 143 33.67 -13.64 1.71
C GLN A 143 32.80 -12.70 2.56
N ILE A 144 31.53 -13.06 2.76
CA ILE A 144 30.55 -12.24 3.48
C ILE A 144 30.75 -12.38 5.00
N ASP A 145 31.02 -11.24 5.65
CA ASP A 145 31.18 -11.17 7.11
C ASP A 145 29.81 -11.04 7.79
N TYR A 146 28.96 -10.15 7.27
CA TYR A 146 27.62 -9.89 7.81
C TYR A 146 26.58 -9.72 6.71
N VAL A 147 25.33 -10.05 7.02
CA VAL A 147 24.15 -9.86 6.17
C VAL A 147 23.27 -8.78 6.78
N ALA A 148 22.87 -7.78 6.00
CA ALA A 148 22.08 -6.65 6.44
C ALA A 148 20.71 -6.61 5.74
N HIS A 149 19.64 -6.71 6.52
CA HIS A 149 18.25 -6.58 6.04
C HIS A 149 17.36 -6.04 7.17
N ASP A 150 16.10 -5.68 6.89
CA ASP A 150 15.14 -5.32 7.94
C ASP A 150 14.83 -6.50 8.88
N ALA A 151 14.43 -6.19 10.12
CA ALA A 151 14.26 -7.15 11.21
C ALA A 151 13.04 -8.08 11.05
N LEU A 152 12.11 -7.76 10.14
CA LEU A 152 10.88 -8.53 10.02
C LEU A 152 11.20 -9.92 9.44
N PRO A 153 10.64 -11.00 10.03
CA PRO A 153 10.78 -12.34 9.46
C PRO A 153 10.29 -12.34 8.02
N TYR A 154 11.12 -12.81 7.10
CA TYR A 154 10.76 -12.90 5.70
C TYR A 154 10.30 -14.31 5.42
N ALA A 155 8.98 -14.49 5.41
CA ALA A 155 8.35 -15.81 5.26
C ALA A 155 8.93 -16.55 4.06
N ASP A 156 9.51 -17.71 4.33
CA ASP A 156 10.14 -18.50 3.30
C ASP A 156 9.10 -19.28 2.50
N THR A 157 8.75 -18.73 1.34
CA THR A 157 7.84 -19.35 0.38
C THR A 157 8.48 -20.50 -0.40
N SER A 158 9.79 -20.75 -0.26
CA SER A 158 10.47 -21.89 -0.87
C SER A 158 10.29 -23.19 -0.07
N GLY A 159 9.89 -23.08 1.20
CA GLY A 159 9.64 -24.22 2.09
C GLY A 159 10.88 -24.78 2.79
N ALA A 160 12.00 -24.05 2.80
CA ALA A 160 13.22 -24.43 3.51
C ALA A 160 13.19 -24.06 5.00
N GLY A 161 12.39 -23.08 5.40
CA GLY A 161 12.24 -22.66 6.79
C GLY A 161 11.04 -21.74 7.05
N ASN A 162 11.04 -21.09 8.21
CA ASN A 162 10.03 -20.06 8.52
C ASN A 162 10.50 -18.66 8.09
N ASP A 163 11.81 -18.43 8.05
CA ASP A 163 12.45 -17.17 7.69
C ASP A 163 13.68 -17.45 6.80
N VAL A 164 13.76 -16.81 5.63
CA VAL A 164 14.90 -17.01 4.70
C VAL A 164 16.24 -16.59 5.32
N TYR A 165 16.22 -15.78 6.38
CA TYR A 165 17.42 -15.34 7.11
C TYR A 165 17.72 -16.18 8.36
N GLU A 166 16.97 -17.25 8.63
CA GLU A 166 17.13 -18.08 9.83
C GLU A 166 18.56 -18.61 10.00
N PHE A 167 19.15 -19.12 8.92
CA PHE A 167 20.53 -19.59 8.91
C PHE A 167 21.52 -18.50 9.33
N VAL A 168 21.46 -17.32 8.71
CA VAL A 168 22.41 -16.23 8.97
C VAL A 168 22.21 -15.60 10.35
N LYS A 169 20.98 -15.61 10.87
CA LYS A 169 20.67 -15.25 12.27
C LYS A 169 21.28 -16.26 13.25
N SER A 170 21.16 -17.56 12.95
CA SER A 170 21.66 -18.64 13.83
C SER A 170 23.18 -18.58 14.05
N ILE A 171 23.94 -18.09 13.07
CA ILE A 171 25.40 -17.95 13.13
C ILE A 171 25.87 -16.55 13.55
N GLY A 172 24.96 -15.69 14.03
CA GLY A 172 25.30 -14.35 14.54
C GLY A 172 25.78 -13.34 13.49
N LYS A 173 25.53 -13.60 12.20
CA LYS A 173 25.97 -12.75 11.08
C LYS A 173 24.91 -11.75 10.59
N PHE A 174 23.70 -11.79 11.13
CA PHE A 174 22.63 -10.87 10.73
C PHE A 174 22.74 -9.50 11.42
N LYS A 175 22.55 -8.42 10.66
CA LYS A 175 22.55 -7.03 11.12
C LYS A 175 21.27 -6.34 10.66
N GLU A 176 20.51 -5.79 11.59
CA GLU A 176 19.22 -5.19 11.28
C GLU A 176 19.36 -3.79 10.67
N THR A 177 18.48 -3.48 9.73
CA THR A 177 18.28 -2.14 9.18
C THR A 177 16.83 -1.69 9.39
N ASN A 178 16.60 -0.38 9.37
CA ASN A 178 15.27 0.19 9.52
C ASN A 178 14.68 0.56 8.16
N ARG A 179 13.42 0.18 7.96
CA ARG A 179 12.65 0.61 6.78
C ARG A 179 12.37 2.11 6.86
N THR A 180 12.33 2.75 5.69
CA THR A 180 11.90 4.15 5.59
C THR A 180 10.38 4.23 5.47
N GLU A 181 9.75 4.92 6.41
CA GLU A 181 8.30 5.15 6.37
C GLU A 181 7.86 6.03 5.18
N GLY A 182 6.64 5.80 4.69
CA GLY A 182 6.03 6.62 3.64
C GLY A 182 6.57 6.38 2.22
N ILE A 183 7.38 5.34 2.01
CA ILE A 183 7.85 4.94 0.68
C ILE A 183 7.97 3.42 0.56
N SER A 184 7.45 2.87 -0.53
CA SER A 184 7.69 1.49 -0.96
C SER A 184 7.33 1.34 -2.45
N THR A 185 7.81 0.29 -3.11
CA THR A 185 7.42 -0.06 -4.48
C THR A 185 5.89 -0.13 -4.61
N SER A 186 5.22 -0.79 -3.66
CA SER A 186 3.76 -0.89 -3.63
C SER A 186 3.08 0.46 -3.49
N ASP A 187 3.62 1.36 -2.67
CA ASP A 187 3.06 2.70 -2.51
C ASP A 187 3.24 3.56 -3.76
N ILE A 188 4.39 3.50 -4.43
CA ILE A 188 4.59 4.15 -5.74
C ILE A 188 3.58 3.62 -6.76
N ILE A 189 3.39 2.30 -6.84
CA ILE A 189 2.41 1.67 -7.73
C ILE A 189 0.99 2.15 -7.37
N MET A 190 0.62 2.16 -6.09
CA MET A 190 -0.70 2.61 -5.65
C MET A 190 -0.97 4.07 -6.01
N ARG A 191 0.03 4.96 -5.90
CA ARG A 191 -0.10 6.36 -6.33
C ARG A 191 -0.38 6.45 -7.83
N ILE A 192 0.36 5.70 -8.65
CA ILE A 192 0.15 5.64 -10.11
C ILE A 192 -1.25 5.11 -10.44
N LEU A 193 -1.69 4.03 -9.79
CA LEU A 193 -2.99 3.40 -10.04
C LEU A 193 -4.16 4.30 -9.63
N LYS A 194 -4.05 5.02 -8.50
CA LYS A 194 -5.08 5.99 -8.05
C LYS A 194 -5.33 7.06 -9.11
N ASP A 195 -4.26 7.54 -9.74
CA ASP A 195 -4.34 8.60 -10.74
C ASP A 195 -4.59 8.09 -12.17
N TYR A 196 -4.53 6.76 -12.39
CA TYR A 196 -4.63 6.16 -13.72
C TYR A 196 -5.92 6.53 -14.46
N ASN A 197 -7.08 6.42 -13.80
CA ASN A 197 -8.36 6.77 -14.43
C ASN A 197 -8.40 8.26 -14.83
N GLN A 198 -7.82 9.14 -14.01
CA GLN A 198 -7.74 10.57 -14.33
C GLN A 198 -6.77 10.82 -15.49
N TYR A 199 -5.63 10.12 -15.53
CA TYR A 199 -4.70 10.13 -16.66
C TYR A 199 -5.39 9.72 -17.97
N VAL A 200 -6.12 8.60 -17.96
CA VAL A 200 -6.87 8.12 -19.13
C VAL A 200 -7.86 9.18 -19.61
N MET A 201 -8.66 9.76 -18.71
CA MET A 201 -9.67 10.74 -19.12
C MET A 201 -9.07 12.04 -19.65
N ARG A 202 -7.99 12.53 -19.07
CA ARG A 202 -7.30 13.72 -19.59
C ARG A 202 -6.75 13.48 -21.00
N ASN A 203 -6.20 12.29 -21.27
CA ASN A 203 -5.66 11.99 -22.60
C ASN A 203 -6.77 11.71 -23.64
N LEU A 204 -7.86 11.05 -23.26
CA LEU A 204 -9.04 10.92 -24.14
C LEU A 204 -9.63 12.28 -24.51
N ALA A 205 -9.67 13.23 -23.56
CA ALA A 205 -10.12 14.60 -23.82
C ALA A 205 -9.16 15.39 -24.74
N ARG A 206 -7.87 15.05 -24.73
CA ARG A 206 -6.84 15.62 -25.63
C ARG A 206 -6.83 14.99 -27.03
N GLY A 207 -7.65 13.97 -27.27
CA GLY A 207 -7.80 13.32 -28.58
C GLY A 207 -7.01 12.03 -28.76
N TYR A 208 -6.30 11.54 -27.75
CA TYR A 208 -5.70 10.19 -27.81
C TYR A 208 -6.78 9.13 -27.94
N THR A 209 -6.51 8.08 -28.71
CA THR A 209 -7.44 6.97 -28.84
C THR A 209 -7.31 6.01 -27.67
N ARG A 210 -8.34 5.20 -27.42
CA ARG A 210 -8.27 4.12 -26.43
C ARG A 210 -7.14 3.12 -26.70
N LYS A 211 -6.78 2.91 -27.98
CA LYS A 211 -5.75 1.95 -28.38
C LYS A 211 -4.38 2.48 -27.98
N ASP A 212 -4.13 3.77 -28.17
CA ASP A 212 -2.87 4.44 -27.77
C ASP A 212 -2.63 4.35 -26.27
N LEU A 213 -3.71 4.35 -25.48
CA LEU A 213 -3.66 4.29 -24.02
C LEU A 213 -3.72 2.86 -23.45
N GLY A 214 -3.85 1.84 -24.30
CA GLY A 214 -4.03 0.44 -23.87
C GLY A 214 -5.33 0.20 -23.08
N VAL A 215 -6.35 1.02 -23.30
CA VAL A 215 -7.61 0.99 -22.53
C VAL A 215 -8.66 0.16 -23.27
N SER A 216 -9.32 -0.75 -22.54
CA SER A 216 -10.42 -1.55 -23.08
C SER A 216 -11.62 -0.67 -23.45
N TYR A 217 -12.38 -1.08 -24.47
CA TYR A 217 -13.55 -0.32 -24.91
C TYR A 217 -14.59 -0.12 -23.80
N VAL A 218 -14.83 -1.17 -23.00
CA VAL A 218 -15.76 -1.12 -21.86
C VAL A 218 -15.30 -0.09 -20.83
N LYS A 219 -14.00 -0.09 -20.49
CA LYS A 219 -13.42 0.86 -19.55
C LYS A 219 -13.52 2.29 -20.04
N GLU A 220 -13.25 2.53 -21.32
CA GLU A 220 -13.41 3.86 -21.94
C GLU A 220 -14.85 4.38 -21.80
N LYS A 221 -15.85 3.55 -22.14
CA LYS A 221 -17.26 3.94 -22.03
C LYS A 221 -17.67 4.20 -20.58
N GLN A 222 -17.26 3.34 -19.65
CA GLN A 222 -17.50 3.53 -18.22
C GLN A 222 -16.94 4.86 -17.73
N LEU A 223 -15.70 5.19 -18.08
CA LEU A 223 -15.07 6.43 -17.65
C LEU A 223 -15.74 7.67 -18.28
N ARG A 224 -16.16 7.60 -19.55
CA ARG A 224 -16.94 8.68 -20.19
C ARG A 224 -18.28 8.91 -19.50
N VAL A 225 -18.98 7.84 -19.11
CA VAL A 225 -20.24 7.94 -18.36
C VAL A 225 -20.00 8.59 -16.99
N ASN A 226 -19.00 8.13 -16.24
CA ASN A 226 -18.63 8.72 -14.95
C ASN A 226 -18.29 10.22 -15.07
N MET A 227 -17.61 10.63 -16.14
CA MET A 227 -17.35 12.04 -16.42
C MET A 227 -18.63 12.86 -16.64
N LYS A 228 -19.57 12.34 -17.44
CA LYS A 228 -20.85 13.01 -17.68
C LYS A 228 -21.65 13.15 -16.37
N ILE A 229 -21.66 12.12 -15.53
CA ILE A 229 -22.32 12.13 -14.22
C ILE A 229 -21.65 13.17 -13.30
N ASN A 230 -20.32 13.22 -13.25
CA ASN A 230 -19.60 14.19 -12.43
C ASN A 230 -19.87 15.63 -12.88
N LYS A 231 -19.87 15.90 -14.20
CA LYS A 231 -20.21 17.22 -14.74
C LYS A 231 -21.63 17.64 -14.42
N LEU A 232 -22.58 16.69 -14.48
CA LEU A 232 -23.96 16.94 -14.05
C LEU A 232 -24.01 17.28 -12.55
N ARG A 233 -23.33 16.50 -11.71
CA ARG A 233 -23.25 16.73 -10.26
C ARG A 233 -22.66 18.10 -9.92
N GLU A 234 -21.61 18.53 -10.61
CA GLU A 234 -21.03 19.87 -10.46
C GLU A 234 -22.00 20.97 -10.88
N THR A 235 -22.73 20.77 -11.99
CA THR A 235 -23.74 21.72 -12.47
C THR A 235 -24.91 21.85 -11.47
N VAL A 236 -25.34 20.75 -10.87
CA VAL A 236 -26.37 20.72 -9.81
C VAL A 236 -25.86 21.44 -8.56
N LYS A 237 -24.64 21.16 -8.10
CA LYS A 237 -24.04 21.86 -6.95
C LYS A 237 -23.93 23.36 -7.19
N ALA A 238 -23.53 23.78 -8.39
CA ALA A 238 -23.45 25.19 -8.75
C ALA A 238 -24.83 25.86 -8.74
N HIS A 239 -25.88 25.18 -9.22
CA HIS A 239 -27.25 25.68 -9.12
C HIS A 239 -27.72 25.78 -7.67
N GLN A 240 -27.46 24.76 -6.85
CA GLN A 240 -27.80 24.77 -5.43
C GLN A 240 -27.14 25.94 -4.68
N GLN A 241 -25.86 26.21 -4.96
CA GLN A 241 -25.14 27.35 -4.39
C GLN A 241 -25.71 28.70 -4.85
N LYS A 242 -26.08 28.82 -6.13
CA LYS A 242 -26.75 30.02 -6.66
C LYS A 242 -28.11 30.24 -6.00
N LEU A 243 -28.94 29.20 -5.89
CA LEU A 243 -30.23 29.27 -5.20
C LEU A 243 -30.09 29.69 -3.74
N HIS A 244 -29.12 29.12 -3.01
CA HIS A 244 -28.84 29.49 -1.63
C HIS A 244 -28.35 30.95 -1.50
N THR A 245 -27.59 31.46 -2.48
CA THR A 245 -27.15 32.87 -2.51
C THR A 245 -28.31 33.81 -2.82
N VAL A 246 -29.17 33.45 -3.77
CA VAL A 246 -30.40 34.21 -4.10
C VAL A 246 -31.34 34.23 -2.90
N ALA A 247 -31.55 33.09 -2.22
CA ALA A 247 -32.35 33.01 -1.00
C ALA A 247 -31.79 33.85 0.17
N LYS A 248 -30.46 34.02 0.25
CA LYS A 248 -29.83 34.93 1.22
C LYS A 248 -29.91 36.42 0.85
N THR A 249 -29.98 36.72 -0.45
CA THR A 249 -29.96 38.10 -0.99
C THR A 249 -31.36 38.69 -1.10
N ALA A 250 -32.34 37.87 -1.52
CA ALA A 250 -33.75 38.18 -1.39
C ALA A 250 -34.14 37.92 0.06
N GLY A 251 -34.02 38.93 0.93
CA GLY A 251 -34.28 38.80 2.36
C GLY A 251 -35.75 38.56 2.73
N MET A 252 -36.40 37.48 2.25
CA MET A 252 -37.82 37.20 2.50
C MET A 252 -38.15 35.71 2.63
N HIS A 253 -38.85 35.40 3.74
CA HIS A 253 -39.66 34.21 4.06
C HIS A 253 -39.07 32.81 3.75
N HIS A 254 -38.31 32.29 4.70
CA HIS A 254 -37.77 30.93 4.75
C HIS A 254 -38.86 29.83 4.63
N GLU A 255 -40.07 30.07 5.13
CA GLU A 255 -41.11 29.05 5.25
C GLU A 255 -41.84 28.72 3.94
N GLU A 256 -42.02 29.67 3.02
CA GLU A 256 -42.69 29.39 1.74
C GLU A 256 -41.77 28.70 0.73
N TRP A 257 -40.47 28.98 0.77
CA TRP A 257 -39.49 28.42 -0.16
C TRP A 257 -39.06 27.00 0.20
N VAL A 258 -38.94 26.65 1.49
CA VAL A 258 -38.58 25.28 1.92
C VAL A 258 -39.71 24.30 1.56
N VAL A 259 -40.97 24.69 1.76
CA VAL A 259 -42.14 23.86 1.41
C VAL A 259 -42.25 23.65 -0.11
N ASN A 260 -41.94 24.68 -0.92
CA ASN A 260 -41.90 24.52 -2.38
C ASN A 260 -40.67 23.73 -2.86
N ALA A 261 -39.51 23.90 -2.25
CA ALA A 261 -38.32 23.13 -2.60
C ALA A 261 -38.50 21.64 -2.27
N ASP A 262 -39.06 21.31 -1.11
CA ASP A 262 -39.37 19.92 -0.75
C ASP A 262 -40.44 19.31 -1.66
N ARG A 263 -41.44 20.09 -2.06
CA ARG A 263 -42.45 19.64 -3.05
C ARG A 263 -41.85 19.42 -4.44
N TRP A 264 -40.90 20.26 -4.87
CA TRP A 264 -40.20 20.09 -6.14
C TRP A 264 -39.19 18.95 -6.12
N VAL A 265 -38.49 18.75 -5.01
CA VAL A 265 -37.57 17.62 -4.81
C VAL A 265 -38.36 16.32 -4.69
N ALA A 266 -39.48 16.30 -3.96
CA ALA A 266 -40.39 15.15 -3.91
C ALA A 266 -40.96 14.83 -5.30
N GLY A 267 -41.48 15.82 -6.04
CA GLY A 267 -41.98 15.59 -7.39
C GLY A 267 -40.89 15.22 -8.42
N PHE A 268 -39.64 15.65 -8.21
CA PHE A 268 -38.51 15.21 -9.02
C PHE A 268 -38.08 13.79 -8.68
N LEU A 269 -38.05 13.43 -7.39
CA LEU A 269 -37.73 12.10 -6.91
C LEU A 269 -38.81 11.10 -7.30
N GLU A 270 -40.09 11.47 -7.22
CA GLU A 270 -41.23 10.66 -7.66
C GLU A 270 -41.14 10.39 -9.17
N LYS A 271 -40.86 11.41 -9.99
CA LYS A 271 -40.61 11.21 -11.44
C LYS A 271 -39.35 10.39 -11.74
N PHE A 272 -38.35 10.48 -10.87
CA PHE A 272 -37.11 9.72 -11.01
C PHE A 272 -37.30 8.25 -10.59
N GLU A 273 -38.09 7.99 -9.55
CA GLU A 273 -38.51 6.66 -9.10
C GLU A 273 -39.49 6.02 -10.09
N GLU A 274 -40.44 6.77 -10.64
CA GLU A 274 -41.28 6.33 -11.77
C GLU A 274 -40.44 5.99 -12.99
N GLY A 275 -39.45 6.83 -13.34
CA GLY A 275 -38.52 6.56 -14.44
C GLY A 275 -37.65 5.33 -14.19
N CYS A 276 -37.20 5.12 -12.95
CA CYS A 276 -36.46 3.92 -12.55
C CYS A 276 -37.36 2.68 -12.57
N HIS A 277 -38.61 2.77 -12.13
CA HIS A 277 -39.58 1.67 -12.14
C HIS A 277 -40.01 1.30 -13.56
N ILE A 278 -40.24 2.26 -14.45
CA ILE A 278 -40.51 2.02 -15.88
C ILE A 278 -39.31 1.35 -16.53
N MET A 279 -38.09 1.78 -16.20
CA MET A 279 -36.87 1.16 -16.70
C MET A 279 -36.68 -0.26 -16.13
N GLU A 280 -36.97 -0.48 -14.85
CA GLU A 280 -36.89 -1.78 -14.19
C GLU A 280 -37.96 -2.76 -14.72
N THR A 281 -39.20 -2.30 -14.95
CA THR A 281 -40.25 -3.11 -15.61
C THR A 281 -39.87 -3.41 -17.05
N ALA A 282 -39.37 -2.44 -17.83
CA ALA A 282 -38.91 -2.71 -19.19
C ALA A 282 -37.72 -3.70 -19.24
N ILE A 283 -36.84 -3.69 -18.23
CA ILE A 283 -35.75 -4.66 -18.11
C ILE A 283 -36.29 -6.04 -17.70
N LYS A 284 -37.20 -6.11 -16.73
CA LYS A 284 -37.86 -7.36 -16.29
C LYS A 284 -38.68 -7.99 -17.42
N ASP A 285 -39.42 -7.19 -18.19
CA ASP A 285 -40.21 -7.63 -19.34
C ASP A 285 -39.29 -8.17 -20.45
N ARG A 286 -38.17 -7.48 -20.74
CA ARG A 286 -37.17 -7.99 -21.70
C ARG A 286 -36.52 -9.30 -21.26
N ILE A 287 -36.30 -9.48 -19.95
CA ILE A 287 -35.76 -10.72 -19.39
C ILE A 287 -36.81 -11.84 -19.45
N GLN A 288 -38.06 -11.56 -19.08
CA GLN A 288 -39.19 -12.51 -19.17
C GLN A 288 -39.48 -12.92 -20.62
N GLU A 289 -39.42 -11.99 -21.56
CA GLU A 289 -39.64 -12.28 -22.98
C GLU A 289 -38.50 -13.12 -23.56
N ARG A 290 -37.26 -12.90 -23.10
CA ARG A 290 -36.11 -13.78 -23.41
C ARG A 290 -36.30 -15.19 -22.87
N LEU A 291 -36.73 -15.32 -21.61
CA LEU A 291 -36.99 -16.60 -20.96
C LEU A 291 -38.14 -17.36 -21.64
N ARG A 292 -39.25 -16.68 -21.98
CA ARG A 292 -40.37 -17.27 -22.75
C ARG A 292 -39.94 -17.74 -24.14
N ARG A 293 -39.09 -16.98 -24.83
CA ARG A 293 -38.54 -17.38 -26.15
C ARG A 293 -37.56 -18.55 -26.06
N GLN A 294 -36.89 -18.72 -24.93
CA GLN A 294 -36.06 -19.90 -24.63
C GLN A 294 -36.94 -21.12 -24.34
N TRP A 295 -37.91 -20.99 -23.44
CA TRP A 295 -38.87 -22.05 -23.11
C TRP A 295 -39.70 -22.51 -24.33
N SER A 296 -40.14 -21.59 -25.18
CA SER A 296 -40.88 -21.92 -26.41
C SER A 296 -40.03 -22.58 -27.49
N LYS A 297 -38.69 -22.52 -27.38
CA LYS A 297 -37.77 -23.28 -28.26
C LYS A 297 -37.44 -24.67 -27.70
N GLU A 298 -37.58 -24.87 -26.39
CA GLU A 298 -37.32 -26.15 -25.72
C GLU A 298 -38.56 -27.04 -25.65
N MET A 299 -39.77 -26.49 -25.78
CA MET A 299 -41.01 -27.26 -25.78
C MET A 299 -41.40 -27.70 -27.20
N SER A 300 -41.05 -28.94 -27.54
CA SER A 300 -41.50 -29.62 -28.78
C SER A 300 -43.04 -29.68 -28.84
N PRO A 301 -43.67 -29.55 -30.04
CA PRO A 301 -45.12 -29.62 -30.21
C PRO A 301 -45.78 -30.89 -29.63
N ASP A 302 -45.02 -31.98 -29.51
CA ASP A 302 -45.53 -33.28 -29.03
C ASP A 302 -45.94 -33.27 -27.55
N LEU A 303 -45.35 -32.39 -26.71
CA LEU A 303 -45.65 -32.36 -25.27
C LEU A 303 -47.00 -31.68 -24.96
N VAL A 304 -47.41 -30.73 -25.81
CA VAL A 304 -48.66 -29.97 -25.63
C VAL A 304 -49.87 -30.85 -25.99
N GLN A 305 -49.70 -31.81 -26.91
CA GLN A 305 -50.77 -32.70 -27.35
C GLN A 305 -51.08 -33.81 -26.33
N GLN A 306 -50.12 -34.20 -25.49
CA GLN A 306 -50.34 -35.17 -24.39
C GLN A 306 -51.05 -34.56 -23.17
N LEU A 307 -50.94 -33.25 -22.95
CA LEU A 307 -51.49 -32.58 -21.76
C LEU A 307 -52.96 -32.14 -21.89
N VAL A 308 -53.50 -32.12 -23.11
CA VAL A 308 -54.90 -31.73 -23.39
C VAL A 308 -55.84 -32.95 -23.47
N ALA A 309 -55.28 -34.17 -23.48
CA ALA A 309 -56.03 -35.42 -23.63
C ALA A 309 -56.20 -36.24 -22.32
N ALA A 310 -55.89 -35.66 -21.16
CA ALA A 310 -56.07 -36.25 -19.83
C ALA A 310 -57.01 -35.37 -18.99
#